data_AF-A0A8X7Z105-F1
#
_entry.id   AF-A0A8X7Z105-F1
#
_cell.length_a   1.000
_cell.length_b   1.000
_cell.length_c   1.000
_cell.angle_alpha   90.00
_cell.angle_beta   90.00
_cell.angle_gamma   90.00
#
_symmetry.space_group_name_H-M   'P 1'
#
loop_
_entity.id
_entity.type
_entity.pdbx_description
1 polymer ?
#
loop_
_entity_poly.entity_id
_entity_poly.type
_entity_poly.pdbx_seq_one_letter_code
_entity_poly.pdbx_strand_id
1 'polypeptide(L)'
;MRAAAVTVCDGGKYCSTEVNNAGASGVVVDEERLRAMNIDPETWLSGRATNMVQQVIKTSYETAVECLNTNFYGVQRLTEALLPLLQLSPSGARIVNVSSLRGELWRIRGDDLRNELGDSETLNEQKLDSILKRFLKDLKENTLEAGGWSLMLPAYSISKATLNAYTRVLAKRHPNMLINCVHPGYVNTDINWHTGPMPVEEGARGPVKCALLPDGGPTGCYFDQTEVASF
;
A
#
# COMPACT_ATOMS: atom_id res chain seq x y z
N MET A 1 12.42 -4.23 -11.30
CA MET A 1 12.73 -5.61 -10.82
C MET A 1 12.28 -5.65 -9.37
N ARG A 2 11.35 -6.46 -8.85
CA ARG A 2 10.41 -7.48 -9.31
C ARG A 2 9.03 -7.07 -8.76
N ALA A 3 7.96 -7.12 -9.54
CA ALA A 3 6.58 -6.97 -9.03
C ALA A 3 5.94 -8.35 -8.99
N ALA A 4 5.61 -8.88 -7.81
CA ALA A 4 4.79 -10.10 -7.73
C ALA A 4 3.32 -9.71 -7.61
N ALA A 5 2.53 -10.11 -8.60
CA ALA A 5 1.11 -10.37 -8.42
C ALA A 5 0.99 -11.79 -7.89
N VAL A 6 0.24 -11.99 -6.81
CA VAL A 6 -0.20 -13.33 -6.41
C VAL A 6 -1.34 -13.73 -7.34
N THR A 7 -1.01 -14.45 -8.39
CA THR A 7 -2.01 -15.15 -9.21
C THR A 7 -2.13 -16.58 -8.70
N VAL A 8 -3.24 -16.89 -8.02
CA VAL A 8 -3.60 -18.29 -7.73
C VAL A 8 -4.25 -18.83 -9.00
N CYS A 9 -3.52 -19.67 -9.75
CA CYS A 9 -4.10 -20.47 -10.83
C CYS A 9 -4.72 -21.74 -10.23
N ASP A 10 -5.94 -22.02 -10.65
CA ASP A 10 -6.74 -23.18 -10.25
C ASP A 10 -6.03 -24.52 -10.56
N GLY A 11 -6.20 -25.54 -9.70
CA GLY A 11 -5.73 -26.91 -9.96
C GLY A 11 -4.67 -27.53 -9.03
N GLY A 12 -4.50 -27.04 -7.79
CA GLY A 12 -3.84 -27.82 -6.73
C GLY A 12 -2.32 -28.03 -6.85
N LYS A 13 -1.61 -27.26 -7.70
CA LYS A 13 -0.14 -27.23 -7.70
C LYS A 13 0.34 -25.94 -7.05
N TYR A 14 0.92 -26.06 -5.86
CA TYR A 14 1.53 -24.96 -5.13
C TYR A 14 2.67 -24.35 -5.97
N CYS A 15 2.45 -23.15 -6.48
CA CYS A 15 3.52 -22.29 -6.96
C CYS A 15 4.14 -21.62 -5.72
N SER A 16 5.47 -21.66 -5.59
CA SER A 16 6.20 -21.01 -4.49
C SER A 16 5.76 -19.56 -4.37
N THR A 17 5.09 -19.23 -3.27
CA THR A 17 4.64 -17.86 -2.99
C THR A 17 5.83 -17.09 -2.45
N GLU A 18 6.60 -16.46 -3.33
CA GLU A 18 7.53 -15.40 -2.90
C GLU A 18 6.68 -14.20 -2.49
N VAL A 19 6.48 -14.00 -1.18
CA VAL A 19 5.98 -12.73 -0.66
C VAL A 19 7.11 -11.72 -0.74
N ASN A 20 7.32 -11.17 -1.93
CA ASN A 20 8.04 -9.92 -2.05
C ASN A 20 7.05 -8.80 -1.76
N ASN A 21 7.36 -7.96 -0.78
CA ASN A 21 6.65 -6.70 -0.62
C ASN A 21 7.14 -5.77 -1.73
N ALA A 22 6.66 -5.98 -2.97
CA ALA A 22 7.07 -5.27 -4.18
C ALA A 22 6.57 -3.82 -4.21
N GLY A 23 7.00 -3.04 -3.23
CA GLY A 23 6.82 -1.60 -3.19
C GLY A 23 8.17 -0.89 -3.29
N ALA A 24 8.13 0.34 -3.75
CA ALA A 24 9.22 1.29 -3.56
C ALA A 24 8.96 2.10 -2.28
N SER A 25 10.00 2.29 -1.47
CA SER A 25 9.94 3.02 -0.19
C SER A 25 9.75 4.53 -0.38
N GLY A 26 10.09 5.05 -1.57
CA GLY A 26 10.00 6.47 -1.89
C GLY A 26 10.99 7.35 -1.15
N VAL A 27 12.10 6.76 -0.68
CA VAL A 27 13.14 7.44 0.09
C VAL A 27 14.52 6.88 -0.25
N VAL A 28 15.54 7.72 -0.08
CA VAL A 28 16.94 7.30 0.07
C VAL A 28 17.26 7.25 1.56
N VAL A 29 17.97 6.21 1.99
CA VAL A 29 18.28 5.96 3.40
C VAL A 29 19.76 5.70 3.63
N ASP A 30 20.29 6.33 4.67
CA ASP A 30 21.55 5.92 5.30
C ASP A 30 21.26 4.75 6.25
N GLU A 31 21.39 3.53 5.74
CA GLU A 31 21.01 2.31 6.48
C GLU A 31 21.83 2.09 7.74
N GLU A 32 23.13 2.40 7.70
CA GLU A 32 24.02 2.23 8.84
C GLU A 32 23.60 3.16 9.98
N ARG A 33 23.38 4.45 9.67
CA ARG A 33 22.89 5.40 10.68
C ARG A 33 21.50 5.07 11.15
N LEU A 34 20.59 4.64 10.27
CA LEU A 34 19.25 4.25 10.66
C LEU A 34 19.28 3.07 11.65
N ARG A 35 20.10 2.04 11.38
CA ARG A 35 20.27 0.90 12.31
C ARG A 35 20.88 1.35 13.63
N ALA A 36 21.88 2.23 13.61
CA ALA A 36 22.54 2.75 14.80
C ALA A 36 21.59 3.54 15.73
N MET A 37 20.49 4.10 15.21
CA MET A 37 19.48 4.78 16.01
C MET A 37 18.66 3.82 16.90
N ASN A 38 18.67 2.51 16.62
CA ASN A 38 17.98 1.47 17.40
C ASN A 38 16.52 1.85 17.78
N ILE A 39 15.78 2.37 16.80
CA ILE A 39 14.40 2.81 16.99
C ILE A 39 13.53 1.59 17.23
N ASP A 40 12.78 1.58 18.33
CA ASP A 40 11.88 0.48 18.63
C ASP A 40 10.71 0.43 17.63
N PRO A 41 10.18 -0.77 17.31
CA PRO A 41 9.09 -0.92 16.36
C PRO A 41 7.84 -0.09 16.68
N GLU A 42 7.51 0.14 17.95
CA GLU A 42 6.32 0.90 18.34
C GLU A 42 6.48 2.39 17.99
N THR A 43 7.63 2.98 18.31
CA THR A 43 7.98 4.36 17.96
C THR A 43 8.05 4.54 16.44
N TRP A 44 8.56 3.54 15.71
CA TRP A 44 8.51 3.54 14.25
C TRP A 44 7.06 3.53 13.77
N LEU A 45 6.29 2.49 14.07
CA LEU A 45 4.94 2.26 13.53
C LEU A 45 3.94 3.36 13.93
N SER A 46 4.06 3.92 15.12
CA SER A 46 3.20 5.03 15.59
C SER A 46 3.38 6.32 14.79
N GLY A 47 4.54 6.55 14.16
CA GLY A 47 4.84 7.84 13.52
C GLY A 47 5.72 8.75 14.36
N ARG A 48 5.96 8.40 15.64
CA ARG A 48 6.73 9.24 16.58
C ARG A 48 8.20 9.41 16.15
N ALA A 49 8.74 8.47 15.37
CA ALA A 49 10.08 8.53 14.82
C ALA A 49 10.29 9.63 13.74
N THR A 50 9.23 10.29 13.24
CA THR A 50 9.30 11.20 12.07
C THR A 50 10.47 12.19 12.15
N ASN A 51 10.57 12.95 13.25
CA ASN A 51 11.63 13.95 13.40
C ASN A 51 13.01 13.33 13.64
N MET A 52 13.06 12.14 14.23
CA MET A 52 14.32 11.43 14.48
C MET A 52 14.97 11.01 13.17
N VAL A 53 14.17 10.54 12.21
CA VAL A 53 14.67 9.91 10.98
C VAL A 53 14.89 10.90 9.84
N GLN A 54 14.45 12.16 9.97
CA GLN A 54 14.57 13.19 8.93
C GLN A 54 16.02 13.43 8.46
N GLN A 55 17.03 13.13 9.28
CA GLN A 55 18.43 13.29 8.89
C GLN A 55 18.98 12.10 8.10
N VAL A 56 18.42 10.91 8.28
CA VAL A 56 18.92 9.65 7.67
C VAL A 56 18.00 9.10 6.59
N ILE A 57 16.75 9.56 6.52
CA ILE A 57 15.75 9.22 5.50
C ILE A 57 15.39 10.49 4.75
N LYS A 58 15.60 10.49 3.44
CA LYS A 58 15.32 11.63 2.56
C LYS A 58 14.35 11.23 1.47
N THR A 59 13.26 11.99 1.33
CA THR A 59 12.40 11.94 0.14
C THR A 59 12.87 13.01 -0.85
N SER A 60 13.02 12.62 -2.11
CA SER A 60 13.21 13.53 -3.24
C SER A 60 12.00 13.47 -4.17
N TYR A 61 11.89 14.39 -5.11
CA TYR A 61 10.85 14.35 -6.13
C TYR A 61 10.95 13.06 -6.97
N GLU A 62 12.16 12.66 -7.34
CA GLU A 62 12.44 11.49 -8.19
C GLU A 62 12.05 10.18 -7.47
N THR A 63 12.47 10.03 -6.21
CA THR A 63 12.10 8.86 -5.40
C THR A 63 10.60 8.82 -5.12
N ALA A 64 9.94 9.98 -4.96
CA ALA A 64 8.50 10.05 -4.85
C ALA A 64 7.80 9.61 -6.14
N VAL A 65 8.25 10.08 -7.31
CA VAL A 65 7.71 9.67 -8.62
C VAL A 65 7.89 8.16 -8.82
N GLU A 66 9.05 7.60 -8.52
CA GLU A 66 9.29 6.16 -8.57
C GLU A 66 8.34 5.38 -7.65
N CYS A 67 8.16 5.87 -6.42
CA CYS A 67 7.24 5.30 -5.44
C CYS A 67 5.80 5.26 -5.96
N LEU A 68 5.28 6.38 -6.44
CA LEU A 68 3.91 6.45 -6.97
C LEU A 68 3.75 5.59 -8.24
N ASN A 69 4.76 5.59 -9.12
CA ASN A 69 4.75 4.79 -10.35
C ASN A 69 4.74 3.29 -10.08
N THR A 70 5.37 2.85 -8.99
CA THR A 70 5.42 1.44 -8.59
C THR A 70 4.18 1.07 -7.79
N ASN A 71 3.93 1.77 -6.69
CA ASN A 71 2.98 1.36 -5.66
C ASN A 71 1.53 1.62 -6.05
N PHE A 72 1.26 2.61 -6.91
CA PHE A 72 -0.08 2.95 -7.36
C PHE A 72 -0.27 2.71 -8.84
N TYR A 73 0.42 3.48 -9.70
CA TYR A 73 0.17 3.41 -11.14
C TYR A 73 0.59 2.05 -11.74
N GLY A 74 1.61 1.40 -11.18
CA GLY A 74 2.03 0.06 -11.57
C GLY A 74 0.94 -0.97 -11.28
N VAL A 75 0.36 -0.91 -10.08
CA VAL A 75 -0.77 -1.78 -9.67
C VAL A 75 -1.99 -1.52 -10.55
N GLN A 76 -2.34 -0.25 -10.78
CA GLN A 76 -3.44 0.12 -11.65
C GLN A 76 -3.24 -0.45 -13.07
N ARG A 77 -2.11 -0.16 -13.72
CA ARG A 77 -1.82 -0.65 -15.08
C ARG A 77 -1.87 -2.18 -15.17
N LEU A 78 -1.28 -2.88 -14.18
CA LEU A 78 -1.27 -4.33 -14.16
C LEU A 78 -2.69 -4.88 -13.99
N THR A 79 -3.47 -4.30 -13.06
CA THR A 79 -4.84 -4.72 -12.81
C THR A 79 -5.69 -4.55 -14.07
N GLU A 80 -5.70 -3.35 -14.66
CA GLU A 80 -6.45 -3.06 -15.88
C GLU A 80 -6.07 -3.99 -17.04
N ALA A 81 -4.77 -4.29 -17.21
CA ALA A 81 -4.30 -5.19 -18.26
C ALA A 81 -4.76 -6.65 -18.05
N LEU A 82 -4.89 -7.09 -16.80
CA LEU A 82 -5.30 -8.46 -16.47
C LEU A 82 -6.81 -8.62 -16.30
N LEU A 83 -7.59 -7.54 -16.17
CA LEU A 83 -9.04 -7.58 -15.96
C LEU A 83 -9.79 -8.48 -16.96
N PRO A 84 -9.53 -8.45 -18.27
CA PRO A 84 -10.22 -9.33 -19.21
C PRO A 84 -10.02 -10.82 -18.90
N LEU A 85 -8.85 -11.21 -18.39
CA LEU A 85 -8.56 -12.59 -17.99
C LEU A 85 -9.20 -12.92 -16.63
N LEU A 86 -9.13 -11.98 -15.68
CA LEU A 86 -9.73 -12.13 -14.35
C LEU A 86 -11.25 -12.29 -14.43
N GLN A 87 -11.90 -11.62 -15.38
CA GLN A 87 -13.34 -11.75 -15.65
C GLN A 87 -13.77 -13.14 -16.14
N LEU A 88 -12.84 -13.97 -16.62
CA LEU A 88 -13.13 -15.35 -17.03
C LEU A 88 -13.17 -16.33 -15.85
N SER A 89 -12.81 -15.90 -14.64
CA SER A 89 -12.88 -16.75 -13.45
C SER A 89 -14.33 -17.12 -13.12
N PRO A 90 -14.71 -18.41 -13.11
CA PRO A 90 -16.09 -18.84 -12.89
C PRO A 90 -16.59 -18.53 -11.48
N SER A 91 -15.70 -18.55 -10.50
CA SER A 91 -15.98 -18.21 -9.09
C SER A 91 -15.78 -16.73 -8.78
N GLY A 92 -15.47 -15.90 -9.79
CA GLY A 92 -14.98 -14.53 -9.59
C GLY A 92 -13.49 -14.49 -9.28
N ALA A 93 -12.79 -13.44 -9.71
CA ALA A 93 -11.36 -13.30 -9.41
C ALA A 93 -11.11 -12.76 -8.00
N ARG A 94 -9.92 -13.07 -7.47
CA ARG A 94 -9.40 -12.48 -6.22
C ARG A 94 -8.26 -11.54 -6.59
N ILE A 95 -8.35 -10.30 -6.14
CA ILE A 95 -7.27 -9.31 -6.28
C ILE A 95 -6.87 -8.88 -4.87
N VAL A 96 -5.59 -9.02 -4.57
CA VAL A 96 -5.02 -8.67 -3.26
C VAL A 96 -3.97 -7.59 -3.44
N ASN A 97 -4.30 -6.39 -2.99
CA ASN A 97 -3.39 -5.25 -3.00
C ASN A 97 -2.61 -5.20 -1.69
N VAL A 98 -1.31 -5.50 -1.73
CA VAL A 98 -0.45 -5.40 -0.54
C VAL A 98 -0.21 -3.93 -0.19
N SER A 99 -0.87 -3.48 0.88
CA SER A 99 -0.88 -2.12 1.38
C SER A 99 -0.01 -1.98 2.64
N SER A 100 -0.34 -1.03 3.52
CA SER A 100 0.39 -0.75 4.76
C SER A 100 -0.52 0.01 5.73
N LEU A 101 -0.25 -0.10 7.03
CA LEU A 101 -0.79 0.84 8.03
C LEU A 101 -0.54 2.31 7.67
N ARG A 102 0.51 2.62 6.88
CA ARG A 102 0.77 4.00 6.43
C ARG A 102 -0.27 4.54 5.44
N GLY A 103 -1.09 3.67 4.86
CA GLY A 103 -2.23 4.04 4.05
C GLY A 103 -3.51 4.30 4.85
N GLU A 104 -3.46 4.21 6.19
CA GLU A 104 -4.63 4.41 7.03
C GLU A 104 -5.05 5.89 7.05
N LEU A 105 -6.34 6.16 6.84
CA LEU A 105 -6.89 7.51 6.72
C LEU A 105 -6.64 8.36 7.97
N TRP A 106 -6.74 7.77 9.17
CA TRP A 106 -6.52 8.49 10.42
C TRP A 106 -5.08 9.01 10.59
N ARG A 107 -4.12 8.49 9.82
CA ARG A 107 -2.73 8.95 9.85
C ARG A 107 -2.46 10.16 8.95
N ILE A 108 -3.38 10.44 8.02
CA ILE A 108 -3.34 11.65 7.19
C ILE A 108 -3.64 12.85 8.10
N ARG A 109 -2.86 13.92 8.00
CA ARG A 109 -2.98 15.06 8.92
C ARG A 109 -4.11 16.01 8.54
N GLY A 110 -4.30 16.26 7.25
CA GLY A 110 -5.32 17.17 6.72
C GLY A 110 -6.69 16.51 6.63
N ASP A 111 -7.68 17.12 7.28
CA ASP A 111 -9.06 16.61 7.28
C ASP A 111 -9.66 16.60 5.87
N ASP A 112 -9.39 17.62 5.05
CA ASP A 112 -9.88 17.69 3.66
C ASP A 112 -9.38 16.50 2.83
N LEU A 113 -8.07 16.21 2.88
CA LEU A 113 -7.48 15.06 2.18
C LEU A 113 -8.01 13.74 2.74
N ARG A 114 -8.19 13.63 4.06
CA ARG A 114 -8.76 12.45 4.70
C ARG A 114 -10.19 12.21 4.24
N ASN A 115 -11.01 13.26 4.18
CA ASN A 115 -12.39 13.20 3.71
C ASN A 115 -12.46 12.84 2.23
N GLU A 116 -11.58 13.43 1.40
CA GLU A 116 -11.50 13.15 -0.04
C GLU A 116 -11.17 11.66 -0.32
N LEU A 117 -10.21 11.08 0.41
CA LEU A 117 -9.87 9.66 0.30
C LEU A 117 -10.84 8.72 1.04
N GLY A 118 -11.61 9.26 1.99
CA GLY A 118 -12.61 8.54 2.76
C GLY A 118 -13.93 8.31 2.01
N ASP A 119 -14.28 9.21 1.09
CA ASP A 119 -15.55 9.21 0.36
C ASP A 119 -15.57 8.17 -0.79
N SER A 120 -15.92 6.91 -0.47
CA SER A 120 -16.06 5.84 -1.50
C SER A 120 -17.13 6.13 -2.54
N GLU A 121 -18.12 6.97 -2.23
CA GLU A 121 -19.23 7.17 -3.15
C GLU A 121 -18.81 8.01 -4.34
N THR A 122 -17.93 8.99 -4.11
CA THR A 122 -17.51 9.92 -5.15
C THR A 122 -16.11 9.65 -5.70
N LEU A 123 -15.32 8.77 -5.08
CA LEU A 123 -13.98 8.42 -5.55
C LEU A 123 -13.99 7.71 -6.91
N ASN A 124 -13.02 8.06 -7.74
CA ASN A 124 -12.71 7.41 -9.01
C ASN A 124 -11.21 7.59 -9.33
N GLU A 125 -10.75 6.92 -10.38
CA GLU A 125 -9.36 6.91 -10.81
C GLU A 125 -8.84 8.31 -11.16
N GLN A 126 -9.67 9.18 -11.73
CA GLN A 126 -9.28 10.55 -12.09
C GLN A 126 -9.04 11.43 -10.85
N LYS A 127 -9.86 11.27 -9.81
CA LYS A 127 -9.67 11.94 -8.52
C LYS A 127 -8.40 11.45 -7.83
N LEU A 128 -8.18 10.13 -7.82
CA LEU A 128 -6.96 9.55 -7.24
C LEU A 128 -5.71 10.06 -7.95
N ASP A 129 -5.72 10.11 -9.29
CA ASP A 129 -4.63 10.70 -10.08
C ASP A 129 -4.42 12.19 -9.76
N SER A 130 -5.50 12.96 -9.60
CA SER A 130 -5.43 14.37 -9.22
C SER A 130 -4.82 14.58 -7.83
N ILE A 131 -5.17 13.74 -6.85
CA ILE A 131 -4.57 13.76 -5.51
C ILE A 131 -3.06 13.49 -5.57
N LEU A 132 -2.63 12.50 -6.36
CA LEU A 132 -1.22 12.17 -6.52
C LEU A 132 -0.43 13.27 -7.22
N LYS A 133 -1.02 13.92 -8.23
CA LYS A 133 -0.44 15.11 -8.87
C LYS A 133 -0.32 16.29 -7.91
N ARG A 134 -1.33 16.51 -7.06
CA ARG A 134 -1.29 17.54 -5.99
C ARG A 134 -0.16 17.25 -5.00
N PHE A 135 -0.01 16.00 -4.57
CA PHE A 135 1.10 15.59 -3.70
C PHE A 135 2.47 15.90 -4.32
N LEU A 136 2.69 15.53 -5.58
CA LEU A 136 3.98 15.78 -6.25
C LEU A 136 4.27 17.27 -6.42
N LYS A 137 3.23 18.08 -6.65
CA LYS A 137 3.35 19.54 -6.67
C LYS A 137 3.77 20.07 -5.30
N ASP A 138 3.05 19.70 -4.25
CA ASP A 138 3.31 20.19 -2.89
C ASP A 138 4.69 19.71 -2.37
N LEU A 139 5.13 18.51 -2.77
CA LEU A 139 6.48 18.04 -2.49
C LEU A 139 7.54 18.93 -3.15
N LYS A 140 7.34 19.30 -4.43
CA LYS A 140 8.28 20.15 -5.18
C LYS A 140 8.33 21.58 -4.63
N GLU A 141 7.21 22.07 -4.12
CA GLU A 141 7.06 23.40 -3.51
C GLU A 141 7.44 23.42 -2.02
N ASN A 142 7.80 22.26 -1.44
CA ASN A 142 8.10 22.09 -0.02
C ASN A 142 6.95 22.53 0.91
N THR A 143 5.72 22.25 0.51
CA THR A 143 4.48 22.62 1.21
C THR A 143 3.72 21.41 1.77
N LEU A 144 4.39 20.26 1.95
CA LEU A 144 3.73 19.03 2.41
C LEU A 144 3.02 19.17 3.76
N GLU A 145 3.61 19.89 4.71
CA GLU A 145 2.97 20.10 6.01
C GLU A 145 1.72 20.96 5.89
N ALA A 146 1.80 22.07 5.14
CA ALA A 146 0.68 22.97 4.88
C ALA A 146 -0.44 22.29 4.08
N GLY A 147 -0.10 21.37 3.18
CA GLY A 147 -1.06 20.55 2.43
C GLY A 147 -1.70 19.41 3.23
N GLY A 148 -1.34 19.25 4.51
CA GLY A 148 -1.92 18.22 5.39
C GLY A 148 -1.46 16.79 5.07
N TRP A 149 -0.32 16.63 4.40
CA TRP A 149 0.22 15.32 4.04
C TRP A 149 0.88 14.64 5.26
N SER A 150 0.95 13.31 5.24
CA SER A 150 1.73 12.55 6.22
C SER A 150 3.21 12.84 6.06
N LEU A 151 3.90 13.19 7.15
CA LEU A 151 5.33 13.55 7.10
C LEU A 151 6.26 12.34 7.30
N MET A 152 5.76 11.25 7.88
CA MET A 152 6.51 10.00 7.92
C MET A 152 6.37 9.28 6.57
N LEU A 153 7.49 9.12 5.86
CA LEU A 153 7.55 8.44 4.56
C LEU A 153 6.44 8.97 3.61
N PRO A 154 6.45 10.27 3.27
CA PRO A 154 5.31 10.96 2.65
C PRO A 154 4.81 10.29 1.37
N ALA A 155 5.73 10.00 0.44
CA ALA A 155 5.39 9.35 -0.84
C ALA A 155 4.85 7.92 -0.64
N TYR A 156 5.44 7.16 0.27
CA TYR A 156 4.97 5.82 0.60
C TYR A 156 3.56 5.86 1.20
N SER A 157 3.35 6.72 2.20
CA SER A 157 2.06 6.89 2.89
C SER A 157 0.95 7.24 1.90
N ILE A 158 1.14 8.27 1.07
CA ILE A 158 0.09 8.63 0.10
C ILE A 158 -0.10 7.56 -0.96
N SER A 159 0.95 6.85 -1.39
CA SER A 159 0.81 5.76 -2.36
C SER A 159 -0.03 4.60 -1.84
N LYS A 160 0.07 4.30 -0.54
CA LYS A 160 -0.71 3.23 0.11
C LYS A 160 -2.13 3.69 0.44
N ALA A 161 -2.32 4.96 0.82
CA ALA A 161 -3.65 5.52 1.01
C ALA A 161 -4.46 5.58 -0.30
N THR A 162 -3.83 5.97 -1.41
CA THR A 162 -4.50 5.95 -2.72
C THR A 162 -4.70 4.53 -3.24
N LEU A 163 -3.81 3.58 -2.95
CA LEU A 163 -4.02 2.15 -3.25
C LEU A 163 -5.21 1.56 -2.48
N ASN A 164 -5.37 1.93 -1.21
CA ASN A 164 -6.54 1.58 -0.39
C ASN A 164 -7.84 2.14 -1.02
N ALA A 165 -7.83 3.41 -1.41
CA ALA A 165 -8.97 4.04 -2.06
C ALA A 165 -9.27 3.39 -3.43
N TYR A 166 -8.25 3.08 -4.24
CA TYR A 166 -8.40 2.38 -5.52
C TYR A 166 -8.98 0.97 -5.36
N THR A 167 -8.61 0.28 -4.28
CA THR A 167 -9.21 -1.04 -3.94
C THR A 167 -10.73 -0.94 -3.78
N ARG A 168 -11.23 0.12 -3.11
CA ARG A 168 -12.68 0.36 -2.96
C ARG A 168 -13.34 0.70 -4.30
N VAL A 169 -12.70 1.54 -5.13
CA VAL A 169 -13.17 1.89 -6.48
C VAL A 169 -13.30 0.63 -7.35
N LEU A 170 -12.28 -0.22 -7.36
CA LEU A 170 -12.28 -1.47 -8.11
C LEU A 170 -13.36 -2.44 -7.63
N ALA A 171 -13.50 -2.62 -6.31
CA ALA A 171 -14.53 -3.50 -5.74
C ALA A 171 -15.95 -3.06 -6.14
N LYS A 172 -16.22 -1.74 -6.15
CA LYS A 172 -17.49 -1.18 -6.63
C LYS A 172 -17.72 -1.41 -8.12
N ARG A 173 -16.65 -1.31 -8.93
CA ARG A 173 -16.70 -1.50 -10.39
C ARG A 173 -16.84 -2.98 -10.81
N HIS A 174 -16.38 -3.89 -9.96
CA HIS A 174 -16.37 -5.34 -10.23
C HIS A 174 -17.00 -6.12 -9.06
N PRO A 175 -18.34 -6.03 -8.86
CA PRO A 175 -19.02 -6.62 -7.71
C PRO A 175 -18.96 -8.15 -7.65
N ASN A 176 -18.61 -8.81 -8.75
CA ASN A 176 -18.44 -10.27 -8.82
C ASN A 176 -17.02 -10.74 -8.45
N MET A 177 -16.11 -9.82 -8.08
CA MET A 177 -14.73 -10.11 -7.69
C MET A 177 -14.50 -9.77 -6.21
N LEU A 178 -13.58 -10.49 -5.58
CA LEU A 178 -13.12 -10.20 -4.22
C LEU A 178 -11.83 -9.39 -4.29
N ILE A 179 -11.95 -8.08 -4.09
CA ILE A 179 -10.85 -7.12 -4.29
C ILE A 179 -10.59 -6.45 -2.94
N ASN A 180 -9.48 -6.79 -2.30
CA ASN A 180 -9.15 -6.32 -0.96
C ASN A 180 -7.72 -5.80 -0.89
N CYS A 181 -7.43 -5.01 0.14
CA CYS A 181 -6.06 -4.58 0.45
C CYS A 181 -5.64 -5.04 1.84
N VAL A 182 -4.34 -5.29 2.02
CA VAL A 182 -3.81 -5.93 3.23
C VAL A 182 -2.55 -5.24 3.70
N HIS A 183 -2.51 -4.80 4.95
CA HIS A 183 -1.25 -4.53 5.65
C HIS A 183 -0.66 -5.84 6.18
N PRO A 184 0.54 -6.26 5.75
CA PRO A 184 1.10 -7.55 6.15
C PRO A 184 1.79 -7.55 7.52
N GLY A 185 1.68 -6.48 8.31
CA GLY A 185 2.52 -6.27 9.50
C GLY A 185 3.90 -5.67 9.19
N TYR A 186 4.76 -5.57 10.22
CA TYR A 186 6.10 -4.99 10.11
C TYR A 186 7.15 -6.07 9.84
N VAL A 187 7.17 -6.54 8.58
CA VAL A 187 7.91 -7.72 8.12
C VAL A 187 9.37 -7.41 7.84
N ASN A 188 10.30 -8.25 8.32
CA ASN A 188 11.73 -8.17 8.07
C ASN A 188 12.05 -8.39 6.57
N THR A 189 12.25 -7.31 5.82
CA THR A 189 12.46 -7.35 4.35
C THR A 189 13.35 -6.19 3.89
N ASP A 190 13.83 -6.26 2.65
CA ASP A 190 14.69 -5.22 2.06
C ASP A 190 14.01 -3.84 2.03
N ILE A 191 12.70 -3.76 1.79
CA ILE A 191 11.96 -2.49 1.66
C ILE A 191 12.00 -1.64 2.94
N ASN A 192 12.19 -2.28 4.10
CA ASN A 192 12.34 -1.60 5.38
C ASN A 192 13.73 -1.79 5.98
N TRP A 193 14.73 -2.13 5.16
CA TRP A 193 16.13 -2.25 5.59
C TRP A 193 16.31 -3.25 6.75
N HIS A 194 15.52 -4.32 6.76
CA HIS A 194 15.52 -5.35 7.81
C HIS A 194 15.30 -4.80 9.23
N THR A 195 14.49 -3.75 9.37
CA THR A 195 14.14 -3.15 10.67
C THR A 195 12.86 -3.74 11.29
N GLY A 196 12.09 -4.50 10.51
CA GLY A 196 10.88 -5.18 11.00
C GLY A 196 11.21 -6.42 11.83
N PRO A 197 10.49 -6.71 12.94
CA PRO A 197 10.73 -7.89 13.76
C PRO A 197 10.05 -9.16 13.23
N MET A 198 9.04 -9.02 12.36
CA MET A 198 8.17 -10.12 11.95
C MET A 198 8.77 -10.93 10.79
N PRO A 199 8.73 -12.28 10.82
CA PRO A 199 9.22 -13.11 9.72
C PRO A 199 8.33 -13.05 8.48
N VAL A 200 8.90 -13.34 7.31
CA VAL A 200 8.22 -13.24 6.01
C VAL A 200 7.01 -14.18 5.92
N GLU A 201 7.12 -15.37 6.49
CA GLU A 201 6.07 -16.38 6.51
C GLU A 201 4.84 -15.92 7.30
N GLU A 202 5.04 -15.11 8.33
CA GLU A 202 3.93 -14.55 9.11
C GLU A 202 3.27 -13.40 8.35
N GLY A 203 4.07 -12.51 7.75
CA GLY A 203 3.55 -11.42 6.91
C GLY A 203 2.79 -11.89 5.67
N ALA A 204 3.11 -13.08 5.16
CA ALA A 204 2.43 -13.73 4.05
C ALA A 204 0.98 -14.14 4.35
N ARG A 205 0.64 -14.38 5.63
CA ARG A 205 -0.64 -14.98 6.03
C ARG A 205 -1.85 -14.16 5.60
N GLY A 206 -1.79 -12.84 5.80
CA GLY A 206 -2.87 -11.92 5.42
C GLY A 206 -3.15 -11.94 3.91
N PRO A 207 -2.15 -11.65 3.06
CA PRO A 207 -2.32 -11.72 1.61
C PRO A 207 -2.80 -13.08 1.10
N VAL A 208 -2.28 -14.19 1.64
CA VAL A 208 -2.71 -15.54 1.28
C VAL A 208 -4.16 -15.80 1.69
N LYS A 209 -4.57 -15.37 2.90
CA LYS A 209 -5.97 -15.46 3.35
C LYS A 209 -6.90 -14.73 2.38
N CYS A 210 -6.56 -13.52 1.96
CA CYS A 210 -7.37 -12.75 1.01
C CYS A 210 -7.43 -13.41 -0.38
N ALA A 211 -6.33 -13.99 -0.84
CA ALA A 211 -6.27 -14.68 -2.14
C ALA A 211 -7.10 -15.97 -2.16
N LEU A 212 -7.31 -16.60 -1.00
CA LEU A 212 -8.04 -17.85 -0.83
C LEU A 212 -9.44 -17.65 -0.21
N LEU A 213 -9.97 -16.42 -0.21
CA LEU A 213 -11.31 -16.17 0.30
C LEU A 213 -12.35 -17.01 -0.46
N PRO A 214 -13.30 -17.64 0.27
CA PRO A 214 -14.38 -18.38 -0.36
C PRO A 214 -15.31 -17.45 -1.15
N ASP A 215 -16.10 -18.03 -2.05
CA ASP A 215 -17.14 -17.30 -2.77
C ASP A 215 -18.09 -16.61 -1.77
N GLY A 216 -18.51 -15.38 -2.08
CA GLY A 216 -19.29 -14.55 -1.15
C GLY A 216 -18.49 -13.94 0.01
N GLY A 217 -17.16 -14.07 0.00
CA GLY A 217 -16.27 -13.41 0.95
C GLY A 217 -16.29 -11.88 0.85
N PRO A 218 -15.59 -11.17 1.76
CA PRO A 218 -15.52 -9.73 1.77
C PRO A 218 -14.83 -9.18 0.51
N THR A 219 -15.28 -8.01 0.05
CA THR A 219 -14.69 -7.25 -1.06
C THR A 219 -14.73 -5.76 -0.72
N GLY A 220 -13.75 -5.00 -1.21
CA GLY A 220 -13.58 -3.59 -0.88
C GLY A 220 -13.14 -3.34 0.56
N CYS A 221 -12.53 -4.32 1.23
CA CYS A 221 -12.08 -4.23 2.62
C CYS A 221 -10.57 -4.02 2.73
N TYR A 222 -10.17 -3.40 3.85
CA TYR A 222 -8.80 -3.36 4.34
C TYR A 222 -8.62 -4.42 5.43
N PHE A 223 -7.49 -5.13 5.38
CA PHE A 223 -7.11 -6.11 6.39
C PHE A 223 -5.82 -5.65 7.09
N ASP A 224 -5.84 -5.65 8.43
CA ASP A 224 -4.63 -5.62 9.24
C ASP A 224 -4.22 -7.08 9.52
N GLN A 225 -3.17 -7.51 8.84
CA GLN A 225 -2.72 -8.89 8.78
C GLN A 225 -3.87 -9.81 8.33
N THR A 226 -4.45 -10.59 9.24
CA THR A 226 -5.54 -11.51 8.93
C THR A 226 -6.92 -10.95 9.25
N GLU A 227 -7.03 -9.82 9.92
CA GLU A 227 -8.31 -9.30 10.42
C GLU A 227 -8.82 -8.13 9.57
N VAL A 228 -10.13 -8.07 9.35
CA VAL A 228 -10.75 -6.91 8.68
C VAL A 228 -10.63 -5.70 9.62
N ALA A 229 -10.17 -4.57 9.08
CA ALA A 229 -9.94 -3.34 9.82
C ALA A 229 -10.52 -2.11 9.08
N SER A 230 -10.54 -0.97 9.76
CA SER A 230 -10.94 0.30 9.15
C SER A 230 -9.84 0.84 8.23
N PHE A 231 -10.25 1.48 7.14
CA PHE A 231 -9.36 2.21 6.24
C PHE A 231 -8.66 3.40 6.90
#